data_AF-A0A1V5Z9D2-F1
#
_entry.id   AF-A0A1V5Z9D2-F1
#
_cell.length_a   1.000
_cell.length_b   1.000
_cell.length_c   1.000
_cell.angle_alpha   90.00
_cell.angle_beta   90.00
_cell.angle_gamma   90.00
#
_symmetry.space_group_name_H-M   'P 1'
#
loop_
_entity.id
_entity.type
_entity.pdbx_description
1 polymer ?
#
loop_
_entity_poly.entity_id
_entity_poly.type
_entity_poly.pdbx_seq_one_letter_code
_entity_poly.pdbx_strand_id
1 'polypeptide(L)'
;MGLFKSHDKKPEPCKISWSVPLPPDLLARLREFSAVSISRESGMYLDDVFEILKGTRMRTSPEVIEMLENVLKKLEEDDKRLDREAAKMSYMIKGFEVLEQRKLKNQLNRLPDKDE
;
A
#
# COMPACT_ATOMS: atom_id res chain seq x y z
N MET A 1 17.73 51.11 -32.63
CA MET A 1 16.88 49.89 -32.77
C MET A 1 17.80 48.69 -32.62
N GLY A 2 17.62 47.65 -31.81
CA GLY A 2 16.68 47.30 -30.74
C GLY A 2 17.50 46.58 -29.64
N LEU A 3 17.21 46.74 -28.35
CA LEU A 3 16.15 46.03 -27.61
C LEU A 3 16.13 44.52 -27.88
N PHE A 4 17.14 43.81 -27.38
CA PHE A 4 16.99 42.37 -27.10
C PHE A 4 17.07 42.15 -25.59
N LYS A 5 15.88 41.97 -25.00
CA LYS A 5 15.65 41.41 -23.67
C LYS A 5 16.26 40.02 -23.61
N SER A 6 17.37 39.86 -22.91
CA SER A 6 17.79 38.56 -22.41
C SER A 6 16.83 38.18 -21.29
N HIS A 7 15.96 37.20 -21.55
CA HIS A 7 15.10 36.58 -20.57
C HIS A 7 15.92 36.13 -19.35
N ASP A 8 15.59 36.65 -18.17
CA ASP A 8 15.92 36.05 -16.88
C ASP A 8 15.36 34.61 -16.86
N LYS A 9 16.20 33.65 -17.26
CA LYS A 9 15.99 32.26 -16.88
C LYS A 9 16.28 32.20 -15.39
N LYS A 10 15.22 32.15 -14.58
CA LYS A 10 15.32 31.79 -13.16
C LYS A 10 16.24 30.56 -13.08
N PRO A 11 17.28 30.56 -12.24
CA PRO A 11 18.03 29.35 -12.00
C PRO A 11 17.03 28.34 -11.41
N GLU A 12 16.75 27.26 -12.14
CA GLU A 12 16.16 26.09 -11.53
C GLU A 12 17.05 25.73 -10.35
N PRO A 13 16.49 25.51 -9.14
CA PRO A 13 17.31 25.18 -7.99
C PRO A 13 18.10 23.93 -8.36
N CYS A 14 19.42 24.08 -8.45
CA CYS A 14 20.33 22.97 -8.67
C CYS A 14 19.98 21.90 -7.63
N LYS A 15 19.32 20.83 -8.06
CA LYS A 15 19.00 19.69 -7.22
C LYS A 15 20.32 19.11 -6.78
N ILE A 16 20.65 19.35 -5.53
CA ILE A 16 21.88 18.94 -4.87
C ILE A 16 21.93 17.42 -4.99
N SER A 17 22.76 16.91 -5.91
CA SER A 17 22.95 15.50 -6.24
C SER A 17 23.80 14.79 -5.19
N TRP A 18 23.50 15.02 -3.92
CA TRP A 18 24.18 14.35 -2.82
C TRP A 18 23.31 13.18 -2.41
N SER A 19 23.90 11.99 -2.43
CA SER A 19 23.24 10.79 -1.94
C SER A 19 22.96 10.96 -0.44
N VAL A 20 21.70 11.01 -0.07
CA VAL A 20 21.24 11.21 1.32
C VAL A 20 21.16 9.84 1.99
N PRO A 21 21.53 9.72 3.28
CA PRO A 21 21.28 8.49 4.02
C PRO A 21 19.77 8.17 4.06
N LEU A 22 19.41 6.90 3.94
CA LEU A 22 18.00 6.51 4.03
C LEU A 22 17.49 6.75 5.45
N PRO A 23 16.38 7.49 5.63
CA PRO A 23 15.81 7.71 6.96
C PRO A 23 15.40 6.36 7.58
N PRO A 24 15.80 6.10 8.85
CA PRO A 24 15.52 4.82 9.50
C PRO A 24 14.02 4.60 9.73
N ASP A 25 13.25 5.67 9.92
CA ASP A 25 11.78 5.62 10.05
C ASP A 25 11.12 5.12 8.75
N LEU A 26 11.57 5.62 7.60
CA LEU A 26 11.10 5.17 6.29
C LEU A 26 11.42 3.69 6.06
N LEU A 27 12.63 3.25 6.39
CA LEU A 27 13.02 1.83 6.30
C LEU A 27 12.18 0.94 7.20
N ALA A 28 11.86 1.39 8.41
CA ALA A 28 11.02 0.63 9.34
C ALA A 28 9.62 0.41 8.74
N ARG A 29 9.00 1.47 8.20
CA ARG A 29 7.67 1.39 7.57
C ARG A 29 7.69 0.57 6.28
N LEU A 30 8.71 0.73 5.44
CA LEU A 30 8.85 -0.08 4.21
C LEU A 30 8.97 -1.58 4.51
N ARG A 31 9.50 -1.97 5.67
CA ARG A 31 9.59 -3.39 6.07
C ARG A 31 8.25 -3.99 6.48
N GLU A 32 7.25 -3.19 6.81
CA GLU A 32 5.90 -3.67 7.09
C GLU A 32 5.20 -4.16 5.82
N PHE A 33 5.62 -3.63 4.66
CA PHE A 33 5.08 -4.00 3.36
C PHE A 33 5.95 -5.03 2.64
N SER A 34 5.32 -5.84 1.79
CA SER A 34 6.04 -6.76 0.93
C SER A 34 6.90 -6.02 -0.09
N ALA A 35 8.14 -6.48 -0.28
CA ALA A 35 9.05 -6.00 -1.33
C ALA A 35 8.41 -6.05 -2.72
N VAL A 36 7.53 -7.03 -2.96
CA VAL A 36 6.79 -7.17 -4.22
C VAL A 36 5.79 -6.03 -4.41
N SER A 37 5.06 -5.66 -3.36
CA SER A 37 4.08 -4.57 -3.40
C SER A 37 4.80 -3.23 -3.62
N ILE A 38 5.92 -3.02 -2.94
CA ILE A 38 6.75 -1.81 -3.11
C ILE A 38 7.30 -1.75 -4.54
N SER A 39 7.87 -2.84 -5.07
CA SER A 39 8.40 -2.90 -6.44
C SER A 39 7.32 -2.59 -7.48
N ARG A 40 6.12 -3.16 -7.30
CA ARG A 40 4.99 -2.93 -8.20
C ARG A 40 4.54 -1.47 -8.23
N GLU A 41 4.47 -0.81 -7.08
CA GLU A 41 3.94 0.55 -6.96
C GLU A 41 5.01 1.62 -7.25
N SER A 42 6.27 1.35 -6.90
CA SER A 42 7.40 2.24 -7.18
C SER A 42 7.92 2.13 -8.61
N GLY A 43 7.66 0.99 -9.29
CA GLY A 43 8.29 0.66 -10.57
C GLY A 43 9.77 0.31 -10.46
N MET A 44 10.32 0.17 -9.25
CA MET A 44 11.69 -0.25 -9.01
C MET A 44 11.86 -1.75 -9.21
N TYR A 45 13.05 -2.18 -9.62
CA TYR A 45 13.38 -3.59 -9.65
C TYR A 45 13.30 -4.20 -8.25
N LEU A 46 12.81 -5.43 -8.17
CA LEU A 46 12.64 -6.13 -6.91
C LEU A 46 13.97 -6.27 -6.16
N ASP A 47 15.07 -6.50 -6.88
CA ASP A 47 16.42 -6.60 -6.30
C ASP A 47 16.87 -5.26 -5.67
N ASP A 48 16.60 -4.13 -6.32
CA ASP A 48 16.89 -2.80 -5.78
C ASP A 48 16.11 -2.55 -4.49
N VAL A 49 14.83 -2.96 -4.44
CA VAL A 49 13.99 -2.86 -3.24
C VAL A 49 14.56 -3.74 -2.12
N PHE A 50 15.01 -4.96 -2.44
CA PHE A 50 15.65 -5.83 -1.45
C PHE A 50 16.96 -5.25 -0.91
N GLU A 51 17.81 -4.66 -1.75
CA GLU A 51 19.04 -3.99 -1.31
C GLU A 51 18.74 -2.83 -0.35
N ILE A 52 17.67 -2.09 -0.63
CA ILE A 52 17.19 -1.00 0.22
C ILE A 52 16.68 -1.54 1.57
N LEU A 53 15.78 -2.53 1.56
CA LEU A 53 15.19 -3.10 2.77
C LEU A 53 16.22 -3.79 3.67
N LYS A 54 17.22 -4.46 3.07
CA LYS A 54 18.36 -5.09 3.77
C LYS A 54 19.35 -4.05 4.32
N GLY A 55 19.23 -2.78 3.92
CA GLY A 55 20.16 -1.72 4.32
C GLY A 55 21.53 -1.82 3.66
N THR A 56 21.64 -2.58 2.57
CA THR A 56 22.87 -2.71 1.78
C THR A 56 23.12 -1.42 0.99
N ARG A 57 22.05 -0.78 0.50
CA ARG A 57 22.07 0.60 0.01
C ARG A 57 21.81 1.57 1.16
N MET A 58 22.88 2.15 1.71
CA MET A 58 22.79 3.15 2.78
C MET A 58 22.58 4.59 2.29
N ARG A 59 22.85 4.88 1.02
CA ARG A 59 22.69 6.22 0.44
C ARG A 59 22.00 6.14 -0.91
N THR A 60 20.96 6.96 -1.10
CA THR A 60 20.21 7.05 -2.36
C THR A 60 19.96 8.51 -2.72
N SER A 61 19.47 8.76 -3.94
CA SER A 61 19.05 10.12 -4.30
C SER A 61 17.83 10.55 -3.46
N PRO A 62 17.70 11.85 -3.15
CA PRO A 62 16.54 12.36 -2.44
C PRO A 62 15.22 12.11 -3.21
N GLU A 63 15.27 12.08 -4.55
CA GLU A 63 14.11 11.77 -5.40
C GLU A 63 13.57 10.35 -5.18
N VAL A 64 14.46 9.38 -4.92
CA VAL A 64 14.06 8.00 -4.60
C VAL A 64 13.42 7.94 -3.21
N ILE A 65 13.89 8.75 -2.26
CA ILE A 65 13.29 8.82 -0.91
C ILE A 65 11.86 9.36 -1.02
N GLU A 66 11.65 10.47 -1.74
CA GLU A 66 10.33 11.05 -1.95
C GLU A 66 9.39 10.08 -2.69
N MET A 67 9.90 9.33 -3.66
CA MET A 67 9.15 8.27 -4.34
C MET A 67 8.71 7.17 -3.38
N LEU A 68 9.61 6.68 -2.52
CA LEU A 68 9.31 5.65 -1.53
C LEU A 68 8.30 6.14 -0.48
N GLU A 69 8.36 7.40 -0.06
CA GLU A 69 7.35 8.01 0.83
C GLU A 69 5.96 8.04 0.18
N ASN A 70 5.89 8.42 -1.09
CA ASN A 70 4.62 8.43 -1.83
C ASN A 70 4.06 7.02 -2.01
N VAL A 71 4.92 6.04 -2.29
CA VAL A 71 4.54 4.63 -2.43
C VAL A 71 4.02 4.08 -1.10
N LEU A 72 4.71 4.35 0.01
CA LEU A 72 4.24 3.99 1.36
C LEU A 72 2.83 4.51 1.61
N LYS A 73 2.59 5.79 1.33
CA LYS A 73 1.29 6.41 1.57
C LYS A 73 0.17 5.72 0.77
N LYS A 74 0.43 5.35 -0.48
CA LYS A 74 -0.53 4.61 -1.30
C LYS A 74 -0.79 3.20 -0.75
N LEU A 75 0.26 2.48 -0.36
CA LEU A 75 0.13 1.14 0.21
C LEU A 75 -0.68 1.17 1.51
N GLU A 76 -0.45 2.14 2.39
CA GLU A 76 -1.26 2.33 3.60
C GLU A 76 -2.74 2.64 3.30
N GLU A 77 -3.01 3.41 2.25
CA GLU A 77 -4.39 3.71 1.82
C GLU A 77 -5.08 2.46 1.27
N ASP A 78 -4.37 1.63 0.51
CA ASP A 78 -4.87 0.39 -0.06
C ASP A 78 -5.12 -0.67 1.02
N ASP A 79 -4.23 -0.82 2.00
CA ASP A 79 -4.45 -1.72 3.15
C ASP A 79 -5.71 -1.32 3.94
N LYS A 80 -5.90 -0.02 4.19
CA LYS A 80 -7.13 0.48 4.85
C LYS A 80 -8.39 0.20 4.02
N ARG A 81 -8.30 0.16 2.69
CA ARG A 81 -9.43 -0.20 1.83
C ARG A 81 -9.72 -1.69 1.93
N LEU A 82 -8.68 -2.52 1.86
CA LEU A 82 -8.80 -3.98 1.99
C LEU A 82 -9.41 -4.37 3.34
N ASP A 83 -9.01 -3.72 4.44
CA ASP A 83 -9.59 -3.96 5.76
C ASP A 83 -11.10 -3.67 5.81
N ARG A 84 -11.54 -2.59 5.16
CA ARG A 84 -12.97 -2.24 5.09
C ARG A 84 -13.76 -3.25 4.25
N GLU A 85 -13.18 -3.71 3.14
CA GLU A 85 -13.79 -4.72 2.30
C GLU A 85 -13.87 -6.07 3.02
N ALA A 86 -12.81 -6.48 3.71
CA ALA A 86 -12.78 -7.68 4.54
C ALA A 86 -13.83 -7.62 5.66
N ALA A 87 -13.98 -6.47 6.34
CA ALA A 87 -15.02 -6.27 7.33
C ALA A 87 -16.44 -6.40 6.74
N LYS A 88 -16.66 -5.83 5.55
CA LYS A 88 -17.93 -5.96 4.83
C LYS A 88 -18.21 -7.41 4.45
N MET A 89 -17.21 -8.14 3.93
CA MET A 89 -17.34 -9.57 3.62
C MET A 89 -17.65 -10.39 4.87
N SER A 90 -16.95 -10.15 5.99
CA SER A 90 -17.21 -10.82 7.25
C SER A 90 -18.64 -10.61 7.74
N TYR A 91 -19.17 -9.40 7.62
CA TYR A 91 -20.56 -9.10 7.96
C TYR A 91 -21.55 -9.87 7.07
N MET A 92 -21.31 -9.91 5.75
CA MET A 92 -22.15 -10.67 4.83
C MET A 92 -22.13 -12.17 5.13
N ILE A 93 -20.95 -12.75 5.38
CA ILE A 93 -20.79 -14.17 5.74
C ILE A 93 -21.59 -14.50 7.00
N LYS A 94 -21.46 -13.70 8.06
CA LYS A 94 -22.25 -13.86 9.29
C LYS A 94 -23.76 -13.76 9.02
N GLY A 95 -24.17 -12.85 8.15
CA GLY A 95 -25.57 -12.75 7.72
C GLY A 95 -26.07 -14.02 7.03
N PHE A 96 -25.26 -14.61 6.14
CA PHE A 96 -25.58 -15.87 5.48
C PHE A 96 -25.62 -17.05 6.46
N GLU A 97 -24.67 -17.17 7.39
CA GLU A 97 -24.66 -18.21 8.42
C GLU A 97 -25.94 -18.19 9.26
N VAL A 98 -26.41 -17.01 9.68
CA VAL A 98 -27.67 -16.88 10.43
C VAL A 98 -28.88 -17.31 9.60
N LEU A 99 -28.90 -16.98 8.30
CA LEU A 99 -29.98 -17.40 7.39
C LEU A 99 -29.97 -18.91 7.17
N GLU A 100 -28.80 -19.54 7.02
CA GLU A 100 -28.68 -21.00 6.93
C GLU A 100 -29.13 -21.69 8.22
N GLN A 101 -28.72 -21.20 9.39
CA GLN A 101 -29.21 -21.72 10.67
C GLN A 101 -30.73 -21.61 10.81
N ARG A 102 -31.34 -20.52 10.34
CA ARG A 102 -32.80 -20.37 10.30
C ARG A 102 -33.47 -21.35 9.33
N LYS A 103 -32.89 -21.56 8.14
CA LYS A 103 -33.40 -22.56 7.18
C LYS A 103 -33.34 -23.97 7.76
N LEU A 104 -32.22 -24.34 8.38
CA LEU A 104 -32.04 -25.63 9.05
C LEU A 104 -33.06 -25.81 10.19
N LYS A 105 -33.25 -24.80 11.06
CA LYS A 105 -34.28 -24.85 12.11
C LYS A 105 -35.70 -24.99 11.55
N ASN A 106 -36.02 -24.26 10.48
CA ASN A 106 -37.35 -24.34 9.85
C ASN A 106 -37.59 -25.68 9.13
N GLN A 107 -36.54 -26.31 8.59
CA GLN A 107 -36.63 -27.67 8.03
C GLN A 107 -36.75 -28.72 9.14
N LEU A 108 -36.01 -28.56 10.24
CA LEU A 108 -36.09 -29.45 11.40
C LEU A 108 -37.48 -29.42 12.04
N ASN A 109 -38.08 -28.24 12.20
CA ASN A 109 -39.44 -28.06 12.73
C ASN A 109 -40.55 -28.55 11.79
N ARG A 110 -40.23 -28.93 10.54
CA ARG A 110 -41.17 -29.45 9.54
C ARG A 110 -41.05 -30.95 9.31
N LEU A 111 -40.07 -31.61 9.93
CA LEU A 111 -40.07 -33.06 9.98
C LEU A 111 -41.30 -33.48 10.81
N PRO A 112 -42.24 -34.26 10.25
CA PRO A 112 -43.33 -34.79 11.05
C PRO A 112 -42.72 -35.66 12.15
N ASP A 113 -43.20 -35.50 13.38
CA ASP A 113 -42.92 -36.42 14.48
C ASP A 113 -43.27 -37.83 13.99
N LYS A 114 -42.25 -38.58 13.55
CA LYS A 114 -42.30 -40.03 13.58
C LYS A 114 -42.06 -40.38 15.02
N ASP A 115 -43.14 -40.63 15.74
CA ASP A 115 -43.30 -41.78 16.64
C ASP A 115 -44.57 -41.55 17.49
N GLU A 116 -45.70 -42.08 17.02
CA GLU A 116 -46.64 -42.96 17.76
C GLU A 116 -47.74 -43.49 16.84
#